data_AF-A0A8H6I707-F1
#
_entry.id   AF-A0A8H6I707-F1
#
_cell.length_a   1.000
_cell.length_b   1.000
_cell.length_c   1.000
_cell.angle_alpha   90.00
_cell.angle_beta   90.00
_cell.angle_gamma   90.00
#
_symmetry.space_group_name_H-M   'P 1'
#
loop_
_entity.id
_entity.type
_entity.pdbx_description
1 polymer ?
#
loop_
_entity_poly.entity_id
_entity_poly.type
_entity_poly.pdbx_seq_one_letter_code
_entity_poly.pdbx_strand_id
1 'polypeptide(L)'
;MADSTWKDGILLKITNVLVYFLFLGSNIYTPPGPFLIWSLIHVLLLGTVIYQFFPGGKATVVDAISWRFPLLAILNAVYINVWASQHYIVAFIFSLLVSSAVTHIYYIVKKHHSPQSYADELFIHLPFSLYHWMDNCVWTKVFVFLAFFFLEGDLPASIAIAWSLWAIFVHQKSSAFVHWSALAFAILALVWVLKGAFGLFHRGRGGRVALGDEERAPLVG
;
A
#
# COMPACT_ATOMS: atom_id res chain seq x y z
N MET A 1 37.92 -10.22 -11.57
CA MET A 1 36.80 -10.12 -10.61
C MET A 1 37.45 -9.96 -9.25
N ALA A 2 37.28 -8.83 -8.57
CA ALA A 2 37.79 -8.71 -7.21
C ALA A 2 37.03 -9.71 -6.33
N ASP A 3 37.76 -10.55 -5.59
CA ASP A 3 37.16 -11.54 -4.70
C ASP A 3 36.32 -10.82 -3.64
N SER A 4 34.99 -10.90 -3.77
CA SER A 4 34.09 -10.28 -2.80
C SER A 4 34.27 -10.96 -1.46
N THR A 5 34.78 -10.22 -0.47
CA THR A 5 35.01 -10.78 0.86
C THR A 5 33.73 -10.70 1.68
N TRP A 6 33.53 -11.60 2.64
CA TRP A 6 32.32 -11.61 3.47
C TRP A 6 32.17 -10.32 4.31
N LYS A 7 33.26 -9.58 4.51
CA LYS A 7 33.30 -8.26 5.18
C LYS A 7 32.84 -7.10 4.29
N ASP A 8 32.64 -7.30 2.99
CA ASP A 8 32.15 -6.25 2.12
C ASP A 8 30.76 -5.79 2.57
N GLY A 9 30.57 -4.48 2.74
CA GLY A 9 29.31 -3.91 3.18
C GLY A 9 28.91 -4.30 4.61
N ILE A 10 29.87 -4.65 5.47
CA ILE A 10 29.60 -5.17 6.82
C ILE A 10 28.71 -4.24 7.66
N LEU A 11 28.85 -2.92 7.52
CA LEU A 11 28.00 -1.95 8.21
C LEU A 11 26.52 -2.14 7.85
N LEU A 12 26.22 -2.28 6.55
CA LEU A 12 24.85 -2.49 6.10
C LEU A 12 24.34 -3.88 6.50
N LYS A 13 25.19 -4.91 6.44
CA LYS A 13 24.83 -6.26 6.89
C LYS A 13 24.44 -6.28 8.37
N ILE A 14 25.26 -5.68 9.23
CA ILE A 14 24.98 -5.54 10.66
C ILE A 14 23.72 -4.69 10.88
N THR A 15 23.58 -3.59 10.15
CA THR A 15 22.37 -2.74 10.23
C THR A 15 21.13 -3.54 9.89
N ASN A 16 21.13 -4.32 8.81
CA ASN A 16 20.03 -5.19 8.40
C ASN A 16 19.66 -6.22 9.47
N VAL A 17 20.66 -6.81 10.13
CA VAL A 17 20.45 -7.71 11.27
C VAL A 17 19.79 -6.97 12.43
N LEU A 18 20.33 -5.82 12.83
CA LEU A 18 19.81 -5.03 13.95
C LEU A 18 18.38 -4.56 13.70
N VAL A 19 18.11 -3.94 12.55
CA VAL A 19 16.76 -3.45 12.22
C VAL A 19 15.76 -4.59 12.07
N TYR A 20 16.19 -5.76 11.58
CA TYR A 20 15.33 -6.94 11.55
C TYR A 20 14.90 -7.34 12.97
N PHE A 21 15.85 -7.53 13.89
CA PHE A 21 15.50 -7.98 15.24
C PHE A 21 14.76 -6.91 16.06
N LEU A 22 15.10 -5.63 15.88
CA LEU A 22 14.48 -4.54 16.64
C LEU A 22 13.08 -4.17 16.15
N PHE A 23 12.83 -4.22 14.84
CA PHE A 23 11.62 -3.63 14.24
C PHE A 23 10.72 -4.61 13.49
N LEU A 24 11.26 -5.72 12.99
CA LEU A 24 10.49 -6.72 12.23
C LEU A 24 10.23 -7.97 13.10
N GLY A 25 11.22 -8.42 13.87
CA GLY A 25 11.19 -9.68 14.62
C GLY A 25 10.10 -9.78 15.69
N SER A 26 9.66 -8.65 16.27
CA SER A 26 8.59 -8.63 17.29
C SER A 26 7.22 -9.08 16.75
N ASN A 27 7.01 -9.04 15.44
CA ASN A 27 5.72 -9.39 14.82
C ASN A 27 5.52 -10.89 14.58
N ILE A 28 6.50 -11.74 14.93
CA ILE A 28 6.39 -13.21 14.79
C ILE A 28 5.34 -13.78 15.77
N TYR A 29 4.99 -13.04 16.82
CA TYR A 29 3.99 -13.43 17.81
C TYR A 29 2.64 -12.73 17.54
N THR A 30 1.86 -13.21 16.57
CA THR A 30 0.44 -12.83 16.43
C THR A 30 -0.47 -14.06 16.21
N PRO A 31 -1.71 -14.05 16.76
CA PRO A 31 -2.57 -15.22 17.02
C PRO A 31 -3.13 -15.88 15.73
N PRO A 32 -3.74 -17.08 15.81
CA PRO A 32 -4.06 -17.88 14.61
C PRO A 32 -5.05 -17.20 13.65
N GLY A 33 -4.81 -17.37 12.34
CA GLY A 33 -5.70 -16.89 11.26
C GLY A 33 -4.94 -16.24 10.09
N PRO A 34 -5.51 -15.22 9.41
CA PRO A 34 -4.92 -14.59 8.22
C PRO A 34 -3.53 -13.94 8.44
N PHE A 35 -3.06 -13.88 9.68
CA PHE A 35 -1.72 -13.43 10.07
C PHE A 35 -0.60 -14.46 9.80
N LEU A 36 -0.92 -15.71 9.41
CA LEU A 36 0.08 -16.73 9.07
C LEU A 36 0.99 -16.32 7.90
N ILE A 37 0.44 -15.60 6.91
CA ILE A 37 1.24 -15.10 5.78
C ILE A 37 2.24 -14.06 6.26
N TRP A 38 1.88 -13.23 7.25
CA TRP A 38 2.78 -12.26 7.83
C TRP A 38 3.94 -12.93 8.57
N SER A 39 3.65 -13.95 9.39
CA SER A 39 4.69 -14.77 10.03
C SER A 39 5.61 -15.44 9.01
N LEU A 40 5.05 -15.98 7.92
CA LEU A 40 5.83 -16.56 6.82
C LEU A 40 6.75 -15.53 6.16
N ILE A 41 6.25 -14.32 5.88
CA ILE A 41 7.07 -13.23 5.32
C ILE A 41 8.22 -12.91 6.28
N HIS A 42 7.99 -12.82 7.58
CA HIS A 42 9.03 -12.53 8.57
C HIS A 42 10.09 -13.63 8.62
N VAL A 43 9.68 -14.90 8.60
CA VAL A 43 10.60 -16.04 8.52
C VAL A 43 11.44 -16.01 7.23
N LEU A 44 10.83 -15.69 6.09
CA LEU A 44 11.55 -15.55 4.83
C LEU A 44 12.52 -14.35 4.84
N LEU A 45 12.13 -13.23 5.45
CA LEU A 45 12.98 -12.05 5.63
C LEU A 45 14.15 -12.32 6.58
N LEU A 46 13.97 -13.14 7.62
CA LEU A 46 15.09 -13.65 8.42
C LEU A 46 16.06 -14.44 7.54
N GLY A 47 15.52 -15.30 6.66
CA GLY A 47 16.28 -15.99 5.63
C GLY A 47 17.06 -15.02 4.74
N THR A 48 16.45 -13.93 4.27
CA THR A 48 17.12 -12.86 3.49
C THR A 48 18.29 -12.24 4.26
N VAL A 49 18.09 -11.92 5.53
CA VAL A 49 19.10 -11.30 6.42
C VAL A 49 20.25 -12.26 6.71
N ILE A 50 20.03 -13.56 6.73
CA ILE A 50 21.10 -14.56 6.83
C ILE A 50 21.77 -14.75 5.46
N TYR A 51 20.99 -14.77 4.38
CA TYR A 51 21.49 -15.04 3.04
C TYR A 51 22.41 -13.93 2.51
N GLN A 52 22.27 -12.68 2.98
CA GLN A 52 23.13 -11.56 2.59
C GLN A 52 24.63 -11.77 2.89
N PHE A 53 24.99 -12.72 3.76
CA PHE A 53 26.38 -13.07 4.06
C PHE A 53 27.02 -13.97 2.99
N PHE A 54 26.22 -14.55 2.10
CA PHE A 54 26.68 -15.35 0.97
C PHE A 54 26.84 -14.47 -0.29
N PRO A 55 27.65 -14.90 -1.29
CA PRO A 55 27.92 -14.09 -2.48
C PRO A 55 26.66 -13.67 -3.26
N GLY A 56 25.71 -14.59 -3.48
CA GLY A 56 24.45 -14.30 -4.18
C GLY A 56 23.56 -13.31 -3.41
N GLY A 57 23.44 -13.52 -2.10
CA GLY A 57 22.69 -12.63 -1.22
C GLY A 57 23.31 -11.25 -1.09
N LYS A 58 24.64 -11.13 -1.00
CA LYS A 58 25.34 -9.83 -0.95
C LYS A 58 25.00 -8.98 -2.17
N ALA A 59 25.14 -9.54 -3.37
CA ALA A 59 24.92 -8.81 -4.63
C ALA A 59 23.53 -8.17 -4.69
N THR A 60 22.51 -8.85 -4.18
CA THR A 60 21.15 -8.30 -4.24
C THR A 60 20.77 -7.52 -2.98
N VAL A 61 21.03 -8.03 -1.78
CA VAL A 61 20.57 -7.40 -0.52
C VAL A 61 21.43 -6.19 -0.16
N VAL A 62 22.74 -6.28 -0.33
CA VAL A 62 23.67 -5.21 0.06
C VAL A 62 23.84 -4.21 -1.09
N ASP A 63 24.13 -4.71 -2.30
CA ASP A 63 24.48 -3.83 -3.41
C ASP A 63 23.22 -3.24 -4.09
N ALA A 64 22.16 -4.04 -4.29
CA ALA A 64 20.95 -3.58 -4.96
C ALA A 64 19.91 -2.94 -4.01
N ILE A 65 19.45 -3.70 -3.02
CA ILE A 65 18.41 -3.25 -2.07
C ILE A 65 18.99 -2.13 -1.19
N SER A 66 20.20 -2.32 -0.66
CA SER A 66 20.94 -1.31 0.10
C SER A 66 20.15 -0.80 1.32
N TRP A 67 20.29 0.49 1.66
CA TRP A 67 19.62 1.18 2.78
C TRP A 67 18.08 1.19 2.75
N ARG A 68 17.47 0.65 1.68
CA ARG A 68 16.02 0.58 1.57
C ARG A 68 15.42 -0.45 2.52
N PHE A 69 16.15 -1.52 2.83
CA PHE A 69 15.68 -2.51 3.81
C PHE A 69 15.62 -1.94 5.24
N PRO A 70 16.67 -1.25 5.75
CA PRO A 70 16.57 -0.51 7.00
C PRO A 70 15.47 0.56 7.00
N LEU A 71 15.32 1.30 5.90
CA LEU A 71 14.26 2.29 5.76
C LEU A 71 12.87 1.64 5.90
N LEU A 72 12.63 0.51 5.23
CA LEU A 72 11.39 -0.25 5.34
C LEU A 72 11.12 -0.66 6.79
N ALA A 73 12.12 -1.18 7.49
CA ALA A 73 11.99 -1.60 8.88
C ALA A 73 11.61 -0.44 9.81
N ILE A 74 12.26 0.72 9.65
CA ILE A 74 11.98 1.93 10.43
C ILE A 74 10.57 2.47 10.13
N LEU A 75 10.21 2.60 8.85
CA LEU A 75 8.87 3.07 8.45
C LEU A 75 7.78 2.16 9.01
N ASN A 76 7.99 0.85 8.97
CA ASN A 76 7.06 -0.13 9.52
C ASN A 76 6.94 -0.02 11.05
N ALA A 77 8.05 0.15 11.77
CA ALA A 77 8.00 0.35 13.23
C ALA A 77 7.25 1.63 13.61
N VAL A 78 7.49 2.73 12.90
CA VAL A 78 6.77 3.98 13.13
C VAL A 78 5.28 3.78 12.84
N TYR A 79 4.93 3.15 11.71
CA TYR A 79 3.54 2.80 11.35
C TYR A 79 2.83 2.05 12.49
N ILE A 80 3.42 0.96 12.98
CA ILE A 80 2.83 0.13 14.05
C ILE A 80 2.66 0.97 15.33
N ASN A 81 3.66 1.78 15.68
CA ASN A 81 3.61 2.61 16.88
C ASN A 81 2.52 3.69 16.82
N VAL A 82 2.40 4.40 15.69
CA VAL A 82 1.36 5.44 15.52
C VAL A 82 -0.04 4.83 15.42
N TRP A 83 -0.15 3.63 14.83
CA TRP A 83 -1.41 2.88 14.78
C TRP A 83 -1.84 2.43 16.18
N ALA A 84 -0.91 1.86 16.96
CA ALA A 84 -1.16 1.47 18.35
C ALA A 84 -1.56 2.68 19.23
N SER A 85 -0.97 3.84 18.94
CA SER A 85 -1.28 5.12 19.62
C SER A 85 -2.58 5.78 19.13
N GLN A 86 -3.37 5.11 18.27
CA GLN A 86 -4.66 5.60 17.77
C GLN A 86 -4.57 6.86 16.88
N HIS A 87 -3.38 7.22 16.39
CA HIS A 87 -3.17 8.34 15.47
C HIS A 87 -3.40 7.90 14.01
N TYR A 88 -4.65 7.58 13.67
CA TYR A 88 -5.00 6.90 12.42
C TYR A 88 -4.67 7.65 11.14
N ILE A 89 -4.76 8.97 11.11
CA ILE A 89 -4.39 9.77 9.92
C ILE A 89 -2.88 9.66 9.67
N VAL A 90 -2.07 9.74 10.72
CA VAL A 90 -0.62 9.60 10.64
C VAL A 90 -0.26 8.16 10.27
N ALA A 91 -0.93 7.16 10.89
CA ALA A 91 -0.77 5.76 10.54
C ALA A 91 -1.07 5.47 9.07
N PHE A 92 -2.10 6.11 8.51
CA PHE A 92 -2.45 6.00 7.10
C PHE A 92 -1.35 6.57 6.18
N ILE A 93 -0.74 7.70 6.54
CA ILE A 93 0.39 8.26 5.78
C ILE A 93 1.59 7.31 5.83
N PHE A 94 1.92 6.78 7.01
CA PHE A 94 3.04 5.85 7.16
C PHE A 94 2.81 4.51 6.45
N SER A 95 1.58 3.99 6.41
CA SER A 95 1.28 2.77 5.67
C SER A 95 1.46 2.94 4.15
N LEU A 96 1.19 4.14 3.60
CA LEU A 96 1.52 4.47 2.20
C LEU A 96 3.04 4.51 1.97
N LEU A 97 3.80 5.06 2.91
CA LEU A 97 5.26 5.09 2.85
C LEU A 97 5.87 3.68 2.91
N VAL A 98 5.34 2.82 3.79
CA VAL A 98 5.72 1.40 3.85
C VAL A 98 5.43 0.72 2.52
N SER A 99 4.22 0.88 1.98
CA SER A 99 3.85 0.30 0.68
C SER A 99 4.75 0.78 -0.47
N SER A 100 5.10 2.07 -0.48
CA SER A 100 6.04 2.64 -1.45
C SER A 100 7.44 2.02 -1.32
N ALA A 101 7.96 1.88 -0.10
CA ALA A 101 9.27 1.28 0.17
C ALA A 101 9.31 -0.19 -0.28
N VAL A 102 8.30 -0.99 0.08
CA VAL A 102 8.18 -2.40 -0.34
C VAL A 102 8.13 -2.50 -1.87
N THR A 103 7.32 -1.65 -2.50
CA THR A 103 7.16 -1.64 -3.96
C THR A 103 8.45 -1.27 -4.67
N HIS A 104 9.21 -0.30 -4.16
CA HIS A 104 10.50 0.07 -4.73
C HIS A 104 11.53 -1.05 -4.60
N ILE A 105 11.58 -1.74 -3.45
CA ILE A 105 12.44 -2.92 -3.26
C ILE A 105 12.04 -4.03 -4.23
N TYR A 106 10.75 -4.34 -4.32
CA TYR A 106 10.21 -5.35 -5.24
C TYR A 106 10.60 -5.05 -6.69
N TYR A 107 10.46 -3.81 -7.15
CA TYR A 107 10.85 -3.43 -8.51
C TYR A 107 12.35 -3.55 -8.75
N ILE A 108 13.19 -3.13 -7.80
CA ILE A 108 14.65 -3.29 -7.90
C ILE A 108 15.01 -4.76 -8.07
N VAL A 109 14.48 -5.60 -7.18
CA VAL A 109 14.75 -7.04 -7.17
C VAL A 109 14.25 -7.66 -8.46
N LYS A 110 13.01 -7.38 -8.88
CA LYS A 110 12.40 -8.06 -10.04
C LYS A 110 12.94 -7.60 -11.39
N LYS A 111 13.22 -6.30 -11.57
CA LYS A 111 13.67 -5.76 -12.87
C LYS A 111 15.18 -5.77 -13.04
N HIS A 112 15.95 -5.60 -11.98
CA HIS A 112 17.39 -5.40 -12.10
C HIS A 112 18.22 -6.62 -11.70
N HIS A 113 17.63 -7.63 -11.05
CA HIS A 113 18.33 -8.84 -10.61
C HIS A 113 17.51 -10.09 -10.92
N SER A 114 17.86 -10.86 -11.94
CA SER A 114 17.22 -12.16 -12.17
C SER A 114 17.76 -13.20 -11.18
N PRO A 115 16.90 -14.08 -10.62
CA PRO A 115 17.35 -15.13 -9.71
C PRO A 115 18.34 -16.04 -10.43
N GLN A 116 19.54 -16.22 -9.85
CA GLN A 116 20.59 -17.09 -10.41
C GLN A 116 20.52 -18.51 -9.83
N SER A 117 19.80 -18.67 -8.72
CA SER A 117 19.63 -19.93 -8.00
C SER A 117 18.27 -20.02 -7.32
N TYR A 118 17.85 -21.24 -6.95
CA TYR A 118 16.67 -21.47 -6.11
C TYR A 118 16.77 -20.78 -4.75
N ALA A 119 17.99 -20.61 -4.22
CA ALA A 119 18.22 -19.88 -2.98
C ALA A 119 17.94 -18.38 -3.13
N ASP A 120 18.33 -17.78 -4.26
CA ASP A 120 17.99 -16.37 -4.56
C ASP A 120 16.48 -16.19 -4.68
N GLU A 121 15.81 -17.12 -5.36
CA GLU A 121 14.37 -17.08 -5.49
C GLU A 121 13.67 -17.18 -4.13
N LEU A 122 14.04 -18.14 -3.29
CA LEU A 122 13.43 -18.38 -1.99
C LEU A 122 13.72 -17.27 -0.97
N PHE A 123 14.96 -16.81 -0.88
CA PHE A 123 15.38 -15.89 0.19
C PHE A 123 15.40 -14.42 -0.23
N ILE A 124 15.31 -14.10 -1.52
CA ILE A 124 15.32 -12.71 -1.98
C ILE A 124 14.00 -12.40 -2.68
N HIS A 125 13.67 -13.11 -3.74
CA HIS A 125 12.50 -12.74 -4.56
C HIS A 125 11.18 -13.01 -3.83
N LEU A 126 11.05 -14.17 -3.21
CA LEU A 126 9.81 -14.61 -2.59
C LEU A 126 9.34 -13.69 -1.44
N PRO A 127 10.16 -13.33 -0.43
CA PRO A 127 9.70 -12.47 0.67
C PRO A 127 9.19 -11.11 0.18
N PHE A 128 9.94 -10.43 -0.69
CA PHE A 128 9.52 -9.10 -1.19
C PHE A 128 8.34 -9.17 -2.15
N SER A 129 8.21 -10.27 -2.92
CA SER A 129 7.04 -10.48 -3.78
C SER A 129 5.78 -10.71 -2.94
N LEU A 130 5.85 -11.53 -1.90
CA LEU A 130 4.73 -11.80 -0.99
C LEU A 130 4.33 -10.54 -0.22
N TYR A 131 5.31 -9.78 0.29
CA TYR A 131 5.06 -8.51 0.97
C TYR A 131 4.37 -7.51 0.02
N HIS A 132 4.94 -7.29 -1.16
CA HIS A 132 4.35 -6.39 -2.17
C HIS A 132 2.93 -6.79 -2.56
N TRP A 133 2.71 -8.08 -2.83
CA TRP A 133 1.38 -8.59 -3.17
C TRP A 133 0.36 -8.31 -2.06
N MET A 134 0.71 -8.65 -0.81
CA MET A 134 -0.20 -8.50 0.32
C MET A 134 -0.59 -7.04 0.54
N ASP A 135 0.39 -6.14 0.57
CA ASP A 135 0.16 -4.70 0.76
C ASP A 135 -0.72 -4.11 -0.35
N ASN A 136 -0.42 -4.42 -1.62
CA ASN A 136 -1.19 -3.89 -2.74
C ASN A 136 -2.62 -4.43 -2.79
N CYS A 137 -2.85 -5.67 -2.37
CA CYS A 137 -4.20 -6.21 -2.22
C CYS A 137 -5.02 -5.42 -1.19
N VAL A 138 -4.41 -5.01 -0.08
CA VAL A 138 -5.09 -4.19 0.93
C VAL A 138 -5.42 -2.81 0.36
N TRP A 139 -4.45 -2.13 -0.25
CA TRP A 139 -4.66 -0.80 -0.82
C TRP A 139 -5.70 -0.79 -1.93
N THR A 140 -5.71 -1.81 -2.79
CA THR A 140 -6.74 -1.94 -3.83
C THR A 140 -8.14 -1.98 -3.23
N LYS A 141 -8.35 -2.75 -2.15
CA LYS A 141 -9.66 -2.81 -1.46
C LYS A 141 -10.03 -1.47 -0.82
N VAL A 142 -9.06 -0.81 -0.18
CA VAL A 142 -9.26 0.51 0.45
C VAL A 142 -9.64 1.55 -0.60
N PHE A 143 -8.92 1.64 -1.72
CA PHE A 143 -9.22 2.61 -2.76
C PHE A 143 -10.54 2.34 -3.46
N VAL A 144 -10.89 1.06 -3.69
CA VAL A 144 -12.21 0.69 -4.23
C VAL A 144 -13.31 1.11 -3.26
N PHE A 145 -13.16 0.85 -1.97
CA PHE A 145 -14.14 1.27 -0.96
C PHE A 145 -14.26 2.80 -0.86
N LEU A 146 -13.14 3.52 -0.83
CA LEU A 146 -13.14 4.98 -0.83
C LEU A 146 -13.81 5.54 -2.09
N ALA A 147 -13.53 4.97 -3.26
CA ALA A 147 -14.19 5.37 -4.51
C ALA A 147 -15.71 5.15 -4.43
N PHE A 148 -16.18 4.02 -3.90
CA PHE A 148 -17.61 3.78 -3.68
C PHE A 148 -18.23 4.77 -2.68
N PHE A 149 -17.55 5.06 -1.57
CA PHE A 149 -18.01 6.02 -0.58
C PHE A 149 -18.13 7.44 -1.15
N PHE A 150 -17.13 7.90 -1.89
CA PHE A 150 -17.18 9.19 -2.60
C PHE A 150 -18.28 9.21 -3.65
N LEU A 151 -18.48 8.10 -4.38
CA LEU A 151 -19.55 7.98 -5.35
C LEU A 151 -20.94 8.11 -4.70
N GLU A 152 -21.13 7.59 -3.49
CA GLU A 152 -22.42 7.61 -2.79
C GLU A 152 -22.73 8.96 -2.11
N GLY A 153 -21.71 9.67 -1.61
CA GLY A 153 -21.89 10.80 -0.71
C GLY A 153 -21.62 12.21 -1.27
N ASP A 154 -20.83 12.36 -2.34
CA ASP A 154 -20.33 13.67 -2.77
C ASP A 154 -20.46 13.87 -4.29
N LEU A 155 -21.43 14.69 -4.73
CA LEU A 155 -21.74 14.92 -6.15
C LEU A 155 -20.52 15.39 -6.97
N PRO A 156 -19.76 16.42 -6.54
CA PRO A 156 -18.47 16.77 -7.16
C PRO A 156 -17.51 15.59 -7.33
N ALA A 157 -17.34 14.76 -6.30
CA ALA A 157 -16.45 13.59 -6.37
C ALA A 157 -17.00 12.52 -7.32
N SER A 158 -18.31 12.25 -7.31
CA SER A 158 -18.95 11.30 -8.22
C SER A 158 -18.77 11.72 -9.69
N ILE A 159 -18.86 13.03 -9.97
CA ILE A 159 -18.60 13.57 -11.31
C ILE A 159 -17.13 13.39 -11.69
N ALA A 160 -16.19 13.71 -10.80
CA ALA A 160 -14.76 13.55 -11.06
C ALA A 160 -14.38 12.08 -11.32
N ILE A 161 -14.95 11.14 -10.55
CA ILE A 161 -14.75 9.70 -10.74
C ILE A 161 -15.37 9.22 -12.06
N ALA A 162 -16.61 9.61 -12.35
CA ALA A 162 -17.27 9.26 -13.61
C ALA A 162 -16.46 9.77 -14.83
N TRP A 163 -15.99 11.02 -14.78
CA TRP A 163 -15.16 11.61 -15.82
C TRP A 163 -13.84 10.87 -16.01
N SER A 164 -13.18 10.51 -14.91
CA SER A 164 -11.92 9.76 -14.93
C SER A 164 -12.10 8.37 -15.58
N LEU A 165 -13.19 7.67 -15.28
CA LEU A 165 -13.49 6.36 -15.86
C LEU A 165 -13.78 6.44 -17.37
N TRP A 166 -14.50 7.47 -17.81
CA TRP A 166 -14.69 7.75 -19.25
C TRP A 166 -13.37 8.07 -19.96
N ALA A 167 -12.49 8.86 -19.32
CA ALA A 167 -11.17 9.17 -19.87
C ALA A 167 -10.31 7.90 -20.02
N ILE A 168 -10.33 7.00 -19.02
CA ILE A 168 -9.63 5.71 -19.06
C ILE A 168 -10.20 4.84 -20.18
N PHE A 169 -11.52 4.74 -20.32
CA PHE A 169 -12.17 3.99 -21.41
C PHE A 169 -11.70 4.49 -22.79
N VAL A 170 -11.65 5.80 -23.00
CA VAL A 170 -11.22 6.39 -24.27
C VAL A 170 -9.74 6.15 -24.55
N HIS A 171 -8.85 6.27 -23.56
CA HIS A 171 -7.40 6.22 -23.77
C HIS A 171 -6.79 4.82 -23.66
N GLN A 172 -7.33 3.92 -22.84
CA GLN A 172 -6.82 2.56 -22.70
C GLN A 172 -7.39 1.65 -23.78
N LYS A 173 -6.59 1.47 -24.85
CA LYS A 173 -6.89 0.56 -25.97
C LYS A 173 -5.99 -0.69 -26.01
N SER A 174 -4.92 -0.74 -25.20
CA SER A 174 -3.96 -1.85 -25.22
C SER A 174 -4.46 -3.11 -24.49
N SER A 175 -5.24 -2.92 -23.42
CA SER A 175 -5.81 -4.01 -22.63
C SER A 175 -7.32 -4.02 -22.77
N ALA A 176 -7.85 -5.04 -23.45
CA ALA A 176 -9.30 -5.22 -23.62
C ALA A 176 -10.03 -5.31 -22.27
N PHE A 177 -9.42 -5.95 -21.27
CA PHE A 177 -10.00 -6.04 -19.93
C PHE A 177 -10.16 -4.67 -19.27
N VAL A 178 -9.10 -3.84 -19.28
CA VAL A 178 -9.13 -2.49 -18.71
C VAL A 178 -10.11 -1.60 -19.48
N HIS A 179 -10.15 -1.74 -20.80
CA HIS A 179 -11.07 -0.99 -21.66
C HIS A 179 -12.53 -1.26 -21.28
N TRP A 180 -12.97 -2.52 -21.31
CA TRP A 180 -14.38 -2.86 -21.08
C TRP A 180 -14.80 -2.73 -19.61
N SER A 181 -13.90 -2.99 -18.65
CA SER A 181 -14.21 -2.78 -17.22
C SER A 181 -14.38 -1.29 -16.88
N ALA A 182 -13.54 -0.41 -17.44
CA ALA A 182 -13.69 1.04 -17.25
C ALA A 182 -15.05 1.54 -17.74
N LEU A 183 -15.56 1.03 -18.87
CA LEU A 183 -16.90 1.37 -19.38
C LEU A 183 -18.00 0.94 -18.42
N ALA A 184 -17.96 -0.31 -17.95
CA ALA A 184 -18.96 -0.83 -17.01
C ALA A 184 -19.02 0.02 -15.73
N PHE A 185 -17.86 0.35 -15.15
CA PHE A 185 -17.79 1.21 -13.96
C PHE A 185 -18.18 2.66 -14.26
N ALA A 186 -17.87 3.21 -15.44
CA ALA A 186 -18.29 4.56 -15.84
C ALA A 186 -19.82 4.67 -15.89
N ILE A 187 -20.50 3.65 -16.42
CA ILE A 187 -21.97 3.58 -16.46
C ILE A 187 -22.54 3.51 -15.04
N LEU A 188 -21.98 2.66 -14.17
CA LEU A 188 -22.39 2.59 -12.77
C LEU A 188 -22.21 3.93 -12.03
N ALA A 189 -21.08 4.60 -12.25
CA ALA A 189 -20.79 5.90 -11.65
C ALA A 189 -21.79 6.98 -12.09
N LEU A 190 -22.27 6.95 -13.34
CA LEU A 190 -23.29 7.87 -13.83
C LEU A 190 -24.61 7.75 -13.06
N VAL A 191 -25.01 6.54 -12.63
CA VAL A 191 -26.23 6.37 -11.84
C VAL A 191 -26.14 7.17 -10.53
N TRP A 192 -24.97 7.18 -9.88
CA TRP A 192 -24.79 7.90 -8.62
C TRP A 192 -24.65 9.41 -8.82
N VAL A 193 -24.06 9.86 -9.92
CA VAL A 193 -24.12 11.29 -10.33
C VAL A 193 -25.57 11.75 -10.51
N LEU A 194 -26.40 10.96 -11.21
CA LEU A 194 -27.81 11.28 -11.42
C LEU A 194 -28.59 11.32 -10.10
N LYS A 195 -28.36 10.37 -9.19
CA LYS A 195 -28.95 10.37 -7.85
C LYS A 195 -28.56 11.61 -7.06
N GLY A 196 -27.29 11.99 -7.07
CA GLY A 196 -26.79 13.20 -6.40
C GLY A 196 -27.37 14.49 -6.99
N ALA A 197 -27.42 14.59 -8.32
CA ALA A 197 -28.01 15.73 -9.03
C ALA A 197 -29.52 15.86 -8.75
N PHE A 198 -30.25 14.74 -8.75
CA PHE A 198 -31.67 14.70 -8.41
C PHE A 198 -31.93 15.12 -6.95
N GLY A 199 -31.10 14.64 -6.00
CA GLY A 199 -31.16 15.06 -4.61
C GLY A 199 -30.94 16.57 -4.42
N LEU A 200 -29.97 17.15 -5.12
CA LEU A 200 -29.72 18.59 -5.10
C LEU A 200 -30.89 19.38 -5.71
N PHE A 201 -31.42 18.92 -6.84
CA PHE A 201 -32.52 19.55 -7.55
C PHE A 201 -33.81 19.57 -6.72
N HIS A 202 -34.13 18.48 -6.03
CA HIS A 202 -35.28 18.42 -5.12
C HIS A 202 -35.11 19.31 -3.88
N ARG A 203 -33.90 19.39 -3.30
CA ARG A 203 -33.60 20.33 -2.20
C ARG A 203 -33.72 21.78 -2.65
N GLY A 204 -33.20 22.12 -3.83
CA GLY A 204 -33.27 23.47 -4.41
C GLY A 204 -34.70 23.91 -4.76
N ARG A 205 -35.57 22.98 -5.21
CA ARG A 205 -36.99 23.27 -5.48
C ARG A 205 -37.88 23.26 -4.24
N GLY A 206 -37.47 22.59 -3.16
CA GLY A 206 -38.25 22.44 -1.94
C GLY A 206 -38.22 23.60 -0.95
N GLY A 207 -37.42 24.65 -1.19
CA GLY A 207 -37.39 25.88 -0.36
C GLY A 207 -37.05 25.69 1.13
N ARG A 208 -36.67 24.48 1.56
CA ARG A 208 -36.27 24.18 2.93
C ARG A 208 -34.76 24.04 2.97
N VAL A 209 -34.09 25.19 3.00
CA VAL A 209 -32.86 25.30 3.78
C VAL A 209 -33.30 25.10 5.22
N ALA A 210 -33.29 23.85 5.69
CA ALA A 210 -33.35 23.58 7.11
C ALA A 210 -32.01 24.06 7.68
N LEU A 211 -31.98 25.32 8.12
CA LEU A 211 -31.01 25.75 9.12
C LEU A 211 -31.13 24.75 10.27
N GLY A 212 -30.04 24.10 10.63
CA GLY A 212 -30.04 23.13 11.72
C GLY A 212 -30.64 23.74 12.97
N ASP A 213 -31.32 22.93 13.78
CA ASP A 213 -31.98 23.39 15.01
C ASP A 213 -31.02 24.11 15.99
N GLU A 214 -29.70 24.03 15.78
CA GLU A 214 -28.67 24.78 16.49
C GLU A 214 -28.76 26.31 16.29
N GLU A 215 -29.25 26.80 15.14
CA GLU A 215 -29.41 28.25 14.88
C GLU A 215 -30.75 28.81 15.41
N ARG A 216 -31.61 27.91 15.92
CA ARG A 216 -32.87 28.26 16.62
C ARG A 216 -32.71 28.28 18.15
N ALA A 217 -31.48 28.22 18.66
CA ALA A 217 -31.26 28.53 20.07
C ALA A 217 -31.58 30.02 20.31
N PRO A 218 -32.55 30.36 21.18
CA PRO A 218 -32.83 31.76 21.49
C PRO A 218 -31.58 32.40 22.12
N LEU A 219 -31.08 33.48 21.51
CA LEU A 219 -30.05 34.34 22.10
C LEU A 219 -30.65 35.22 23.21
N VAL A 220 -31.16 34.60 24.27
CA VAL A 220 -31.66 35.34 25.44
C VAL A 220 -31.46 34.54 26.73
N GLY A 221 -30.71 35.13 27.67
CA GLY A 221 -30.91 35.01 29.12
C GLY A 221 -30.34 33.79 29.81
#